data_AF-A0A5J4FA02-F1
#
_entry.id   AF-A0A5J4FA02-F1
#
_cell.length_a   1.000
_cell.length_b   1.000
_cell.length_c   1.000
_cell.angle_alpha   90.00
_cell.angle_beta   90.00
_cell.angle_gamma   90.00
#
_symmetry.space_group_name_H-M   'P 1'
#
loop_
_entity.id
_entity.type
_entity.pdbx_description
1 polymer ?
#
loop_
_entity_poly.entity_id
_entity_poly.type
_entity_poly.pdbx_seq_one_letter_code
_entity_poly.pdbx_strand_id
1 'polypeptide(L)' 'MFGLGWPEIVIITVVVVLIFGPKKIPEFGAALGKTLRGFKEEINKDDQESEDSEEKMK' A
#
# COMPACT_ATOMS: atom_id res chain seq x y z
N MET A 1 25.92 -21.20 1.99
CA MET A 1 26.66 -20.04 1.45
C MET A 1 25.68 -18.87 1.39
N PHE A 2 25.93 -17.82 2.18
CA PHE A 2 25.12 -16.60 2.33
C PHE A 2 23.59 -16.80 2.36
N GLY A 3 23.08 -17.30 3.49
CA GLY A 3 21.67 -17.11 3.83
C GLY A 3 21.49 -15.64 4.18
N LEU A 4 20.70 -14.90 3.39
CA LEU A 4 20.24 -13.57 3.77
C LEU A 4 19.40 -13.74 5.05
N GLY A 5 20.04 -13.52 6.19
CA GLY A 5 19.39 -13.59 7.47
C GLY A 5 18.68 -12.28 7.79
N TRP A 6 17.88 -12.33 8.84
CA TRP A 6 17.34 -11.12 9.47
C TRP A 6 18.39 -10.04 9.76
N PRO A 7 19.63 -10.37 10.21
CA PRO A 7 20.66 -9.36 10.46
C PRO A 7 21.06 -8.54 9.23
N GLU A 8 21.28 -9.19 8.08
CA GLU A 8 21.67 -8.53 6.84
C GLU A 8 20.58 -7.57 6.33
N ILE A 9 19.31 -7.99 6.41
CA ILE A 9 18.17 -7.14 6.02
C ILE A 9 18.11 -5.88 6.90
N VAL A 10 18.35 -6.01 8.21
CA VAL A 10 18.36 -4.87 9.13
C VAL A 10 19.48 -3.89 8.78
N ILE A 11 20.69 -4.38 8.51
CA ILE A 11 21.84 -3.53 8.13
C ILE A 11 21.53 -2.75 6.85
N ILE A 12 21.00 -3.41 5.82
CA ILE A 12 20.63 -2.76 4.55
C ILE A 12 19.55 -1.71 4.81
N THR A 13 18.53 -2.03 5.60
CA THR A 13 17.45 -1.10 5.95
C THR A 13 17.99 0.14 6.66
N VAL A 14 18.93 -0.03 7.60
CA VAL A 14 19.56 1.10 8.30
C VAL A 14 20.29 2.02 7.30
N VAL A 15 21.07 1.46 6.37
CA VAL A 15 21.77 2.27 5.35
C VAL A 15 20.79 3.03 4.46
N VAL A 16 19.72 2.37 4.01
CA VAL A 16 18.65 3.00 3.21
C VAL A 16 17.99 4.13 4.01
N VAL A 17 17.67 3.89 5.28
CA VAL A 17 17.09 4.89 6.17
C VAL A 17 18.04 6.07 6.44
N LEU A 18 19.35 5.86 6.46
CA LEU A 18 20.32 6.96 6.59
C LEU A 18 20.36 7.83 5.34
N ILE A 19 20.26 7.24 4.15
CA ILE A 19 20.27 7.97 2.86
C ILE A 19 18.97 8.75 2.67
N PHE A 20 17.83 8.08 2.83
CA PHE A 20 16.51 8.68 2.60
C PHE A 20 15.94 9.41 3.82
N GLY A 21 16.42 9.09 5.02
CA GLY A 21 15.90 9.59 6.29
C GLY A 21 14.71 8.76 6.82
N PRO A 22 14.58 8.58 8.15
CA PRO A 22 13.51 7.77 8.75
C PRO A 22 12.11 8.37 8.54
N LYS A 23 12.02 9.68 8.27
CA LYS A 23 10.76 10.38 8.00
C LYS A 23 10.22 10.10 6.60
N LYS A 24 11.08 9.73 5.64
CA LYS A 24 10.65 9.50 4.26
C LYS A 24 9.88 8.20 4.08
N ILE A 25 10.22 7.15 4.82
CA ILE A 25 9.49 5.87 4.75
C ILE A 25 7.99 6.01 5.09
N PRO A 26 7.58 6.62 6.23
CA PRO A 26 6.17 6.81 6.53
C PRO A 26 5.50 7.85 5.60
N GLU A 27 6.23 8.86 5.12
CA GLU A 27 5.72 9.83 4.14
C GLU A 27 5.37 9.15 2.80
N PHE A 28 6.27 8.32 2.28
CA PHE A 28 6.02 7.49 1.09
C PHE A 28 4.89 6.48 1.33
N GLY A 29 4.88 5.81 2.48
CA GLY A 29 3.80 4.87 2.83
C GLY A 29 2.43 5.54 2.92
N ALA A 30 2.35 6.74 3.48
CA ALA A 30 1.11 7.51 3.55
C ALA A 30 0.63 7.98 2.16
N ALA A 31 1.55 8.39 1.29
CA ALA A 31 1.23 8.76 -0.08
C ALA A 31 0.70 7.56 -0.87
N LEU A 32 1.42 6.43 -0.86
CA LEU A 32 0.99 5.19 -1.49
C LEU A 32 -0.33 4.68 -0.90
N GLY A 33 -0.49 4.73 0.43
CA GLY A 33 -1.71 4.30 1.10
C GLY A 33 -2.94 5.11 0.70
N LYS A 34 -2.80 6.43 0.47
CA LYS A 34 -3.88 7.27 -0.07
C LYS A 34 -4.24 6.86 -1.49
N THR A 35 -3.25 6.63 -2.35
CA THR A 35 -3.46 6.16 -3.72
C THR A 35 -4.13 4.79 -3.76
N LEU A 36 -3.63 3.82 -3.00
CA LEU A 36 -4.23 2.48 -2.91
C LEU A 36 -5.65 2.51 -2.35
N ARG A 37 -5.93 3.40 -1.38
CA ARG A 37 -7.27 3.57 -0.82
C ARG A 37 -8.26 4.13 -1.84
N GLY A 38 -7.86 5.15 -2.61
CA GLY A 38 -8.67 5.68 -3.71
C GLY A 38 -8.94 4.63 -4.79
N PHE A 39 -7.89 3.90 -5.20
CA PHE A 39 -8.00 2.81 -6.16
C PHE A 39 -8.95 1.70 -5.67
N LYS A 40 -8.86 1.31 -4.40
CA LYS A 40 -9.78 0.35 -3.80
C LYS A 40 -11.21 0.87 -3.77
N GLU A 41 -11.43 2.14 -3.47
CA GLU A 41 -12.76 2.73 -3.40
C GLU A 41 -13.44 2.78 -4.77
N GLU A 42 -12.70 3.13 -5.83
CA GLU A 42 -13.19 3.12 -7.21
C GLU A 42 -13.56 1.71 -7.67
N ILE A 43 -12.69 0.72 -7.43
CA ILE A 43 -12.99 -0.68 -7.76
C ILE A 43 -14.25 -1.18 -7.03
N ASN A 44 -14.42 -0.84 -5.75
CA ASN A 44 -15.59 -1.29 -4.99
C ASN A 44 -16.86 -0.50 -5.35
N LYS A 45 -16.75 0.70 -5.93
CA LYS A 45 -17.91 1.49 -6.41
C LYS A 45 -18.47 0.91 -7.70
N ASP A 46 -17.61 0.50 -8.64
CA ASP A 46 -18.04 -0.18 -9.87
C ASP A 46 -18.74 -1.52 -9.58
N ASP A 47 -18.28 -2.25 -8.55
CA ASP A 47 -18.93 -3.49 -8.11
C ASP A 47 -20.30 -3.24 -7.44
N GLN A 48 -20.49 -2.15 -6.67
CA GLN A 48 -21.75 -1.86 -5.99
C GLN A 48 -22.82 -1.18 -6.86
N GLU A 49 -22.46 -0.38 -7.88
CA GLU A 49 -23.43 0.15 -8.83
C GLU A 49 -24.10 -0.94 -9.69
N SER A 50 -23.50 -2.13 -9.74
CA SER A 50 -24.04 -3.30 -10.43
C SER A 50 -25.15 -4.01 -9.63
N GLU A 51 -25.21 -3.85 -8.30
CA GLU A 51 -26.20 -4.53 -7.44
C GLU A 51 -27.47 -3.69 -7.16
N ASP A 52 -27.42 -2.35 -7.21
CA ASP A 52 -28.58 -1.48 -6.92
C ASP A 52 -29.61 -1.40 -8.09
N SER A 53 -29.21 -1.81 -9.31
CA SER A 53 -30.10 -1.77 -10.48
C SER A 53 -31.08 -2.96 -10.59
N GLU A 54 -30.90 -4.05 -9.84
CA GLU A 54 -31.82 -5.21 -9.88
C GLU A 54 -32.95 -5.14 -8.84
N GLU A 55 -32.83 -4.38 -7.75
CA GLU A 55 -33.88 -4.30 -6.71
C GLU A 55 -35.02 -3.35 -7.08
N LYS A 56 -34.80 -2.41 -8.01
CA LYS A 56 -35.80 -1.40 -8.41
C LYS A 56 -36.76 -1.82 -9.53
N MET A 57 -36.61 -3.03 -10.06
CA MET A 57 -37.42 -3.56 -11.17
C MET A 57 -38.22 -4.82 -10.80
N LYS A 58 -38.37 -5.11 -9.51
CA LYS A 58 -39.25 -6.17 -8.99
C LYS A 58 -40.42 -5.62 -8.20
#